data_AF-A0A7V9ELU7-F1
#
_entry.id   AF-A0A7V9ELU7-F1
#
_cell.length_a   1.000
_cell.length_b   1.000
_cell.length_c   1.000
_cell.angle_alpha   90.00
_cell.angle_beta   90.00
_cell.angle_gamma   90.00
#
_symmetry.space_group_name_H-M   'P 1'
#
loop_
_entity.id
_entity.type
_entity.pdbx_description
1 polymer ?
#
loop_
_entity_poly.entity_id
_entity_poly.type
_entity_poly.pdbx_seq_one_letter_code
_entity_poly.pdbx_strand_id
1 'polypeptide(L)'
;MTIATALPAAVVVSALLVSLGAAEVYAAPSPPPRSIANGPATLVPAGRDGTIFVEGLHSYFGALEVEAHADGLALTNRIPLERYLLGLQEVPLGWPREALRAQAVAARTYVLWGLARPPAGAASIYGFDICASDECQVFSGADVAAQPDGAAWKDAVASTRGRAVLYAGEPILARYHSTSGGRTFDNALVFEDEPAYPYLRSVRSDTEGASPLYRWEVVFRLPDLQRMLERAGWWTRQDGRLKEVSTSRDARLYDPDVVLRGGGRPTGGARAATKRYSAGDLRELLGRLAPRLRPGLYPSPAPTVSGRLPETLPSERFEVATGDGMVLVRGSGWGHGVGLSQWGAYGLASNGGSYESILKHYYTGTTVGPAPELGEVEVGLDWGRDSYRVEGSFDILGARGQTVVKGATKVWSLSLSAQGGITVRNHKGVVLEGAEPGPPRSPAKAGPLDPASGRGGAGGDGAPAVLLAVVAACLAAVALFVVADRMGSWPRRRR
;
A
#
# COMPACT_ATOMS: atom_id res chain seq x y z
N MET A 1 -106.59 -22.60 45.74
CA MET A 1 -105.35 -22.42 46.51
C MET A 1 -104.21 -22.69 45.55
N THR A 2 -103.31 -21.71 45.36
CA THR A 2 -101.98 -21.91 44.78
C THR A 2 -101.88 -22.08 43.24
N ILE A 3 -100.74 -21.58 42.75
CA ILE A 3 -100.07 -21.82 41.45
C ILE A 3 -100.58 -20.98 40.26
N ALA A 4 -99.91 -19.84 40.05
CA ALA A 4 -99.89 -19.15 38.76
C ALA A 4 -98.46 -19.24 38.18
N THR A 5 -98.33 -20.02 37.12
CA THR A 5 -97.18 -20.10 36.20
C THR A 5 -97.33 -19.05 35.11
N ALA A 6 -96.28 -18.27 34.84
CA ALA A 6 -96.19 -17.41 33.65
C ALA A 6 -94.78 -17.44 33.04
N LEU A 7 -94.73 -17.77 31.75
CA LEU A 7 -93.67 -17.54 30.75
C LEU A 7 -93.81 -16.11 30.16
N PRO A 8 -92.96 -15.66 29.22
CA PRO A 8 -91.52 -15.42 29.31
C PRO A 8 -91.17 -13.93 29.02
N ALA A 9 -90.03 -13.46 29.54
CA ALA A 9 -89.55 -12.09 29.31
C ALA A 9 -88.65 -11.99 28.07
N ALA A 10 -88.83 -10.92 27.32
CA ALA A 10 -88.14 -10.59 26.08
C ALA A 10 -86.64 -10.29 26.27
N VAL A 11 -85.87 -10.69 25.26
CA VAL A 11 -84.43 -10.49 25.11
C VAL A 11 -84.12 -9.01 24.84
N VAL A 12 -83.30 -8.40 25.69
CA VAL A 12 -82.59 -7.13 25.40
C VAL A 12 -81.11 -7.44 25.39
N VAL A 13 -80.49 -7.24 24.22
CA VAL A 13 -79.04 -7.38 24.01
C VAL A 13 -78.36 -6.12 24.53
N SER A 14 -77.56 -6.25 25.58
CA SER A 14 -76.59 -5.22 25.99
C SER A 14 -75.19 -5.74 25.70
N ALA A 15 -74.52 -5.08 24.74
CA ALA A 15 -73.14 -5.35 24.39
C ALA A 15 -72.21 -4.83 25.50
N LEU A 16 -71.52 -5.74 26.20
CA LEU A 16 -70.37 -5.42 27.05
C LEU A 16 -69.12 -5.35 26.16
N LEU A 17 -68.58 -4.15 25.99
CA LEU A 17 -67.22 -3.96 25.46
C LEU A 17 -66.21 -4.35 26.54
N VAL A 18 -65.56 -5.50 26.36
CA VAL A 18 -64.34 -5.87 27.10
C VAL A 18 -63.15 -5.28 26.34
N SER A 19 -62.57 -4.21 26.87
CA SER A 19 -61.29 -3.69 26.41
C SER A 19 -60.16 -4.61 26.90
N LEU A 20 -59.61 -5.40 25.97
CA LEU A 20 -58.32 -6.06 26.13
C LEU A 20 -57.23 -4.99 26.20
N GLY A 21 -56.67 -4.78 27.39
CA GLY A 21 -55.45 -3.99 27.56
C GLY A 21 -54.28 -4.71 26.90
N ALA A 22 -53.76 -4.16 25.81
CA ALA A 22 -52.46 -4.53 25.29
C ALA A 22 -51.40 -4.12 26.31
N ALA A 23 -50.75 -5.09 26.94
CA ALA A 23 -49.53 -4.83 27.71
C ALA A 23 -48.44 -4.46 26.70
N GLU A 24 -48.19 -3.16 26.54
CA GLU A 24 -46.96 -2.67 25.93
C GLU A 24 -45.79 -3.19 26.76
N VAL A 25 -45.02 -4.10 26.17
CA VAL A 25 -43.67 -4.39 26.65
C VAL A 25 -42.87 -3.11 26.42
N TYR A 26 -42.80 -2.26 27.44
CA TYR A 26 -41.84 -1.17 27.49
C TYR A 26 -40.44 -1.81 27.44
N ALA A 27 -39.86 -1.86 26.24
CA ALA A 27 -38.42 -1.98 26.11
C ALA A 27 -37.84 -0.79 26.89
N ALA A 28 -37.06 -1.08 27.93
CA ALA A 28 -36.37 -0.04 28.68
C ALA A 28 -35.65 0.89 27.68
N PRO A 29 -35.76 2.23 27.84
CA PRO A 29 -35.07 3.15 26.95
C PRO A 29 -33.59 2.77 26.90
N SER A 30 -33.06 2.60 25.69
CA SER A 30 -31.63 2.40 25.47
C SER A 30 -30.88 3.43 26.29
N PRO A 31 -29.82 3.05 27.04
CA PRO A 31 -29.03 4.03 27.76
C PRO A 31 -28.61 5.14 26.78
N PRO A 32 -28.59 6.42 27.20
CA PRO A 32 -28.21 7.50 26.33
C PRO A 32 -26.85 7.18 25.68
N PRO A 33 -26.66 7.48 24.38
CA PRO A 33 -25.39 7.22 23.71
C PRO A 33 -24.27 7.88 24.52
N ARG A 34 -23.29 7.09 24.97
CA ARG A 34 -22.09 7.68 25.59
C ARG A 34 -21.35 8.42 24.49
N SER A 35 -21.09 9.71 24.70
CA SER A 35 -20.43 10.53 23.69
C SER A 35 -18.93 10.27 23.65
N ILE A 36 -18.39 10.22 22.43
CA ILE A 36 -16.96 10.37 22.18
C ILE A 36 -16.74 11.88 22.11
N ALA A 37 -16.13 12.49 23.13
CA ALA A 37 -15.83 13.92 23.10
C ALA A 37 -15.07 14.29 21.81
N ASN A 38 -15.30 15.49 21.26
CA ASN A 38 -14.77 15.98 19.99
C ASN A 38 -13.31 15.55 19.76
N GLY A 39 -13.05 14.81 18.68
CA GLY A 39 -11.73 14.30 18.31
C GLY A 39 -11.71 12.79 18.05
N PRO A 40 -10.51 12.19 17.96
CA PRO A 40 -10.36 10.81 17.49
C PRO A 40 -10.92 9.77 18.46
N ALA A 41 -11.31 8.63 17.91
CA ALA A 41 -11.61 7.41 18.65
C ALA A 41 -10.39 6.48 18.60
N THR A 42 -9.84 6.12 19.76
CA THR A 42 -8.67 5.24 19.85
C THR A 42 -9.08 3.86 20.32
N LEU A 43 -8.81 2.84 19.52
CA LEU A 43 -8.99 1.43 19.82
C LEU A 43 -7.67 0.87 20.37
N VAL A 44 -7.65 0.45 21.62
CA VAL A 44 -6.46 -0.07 22.29
C VAL A 44 -6.61 -1.58 22.50
N PRO A 45 -5.77 -2.43 21.87
CA PRO A 45 -5.92 -3.88 21.96
C PRO A 45 -5.78 -4.38 23.39
N ALA A 46 -6.52 -5.44 23.71
CA ALA A 46 -6.41 -6.13 24.97
C ALA A 46 -5.07 -6.88 25.05
N GLY A 47 -4.22 -6.47 25.98
CA GLY A 47 -2.91 -7.08 26.18
C GLY A 47 -1.84 -6.53 25.23
N ARG A 48 -0.58 -6.70 25.64
CA ARG A 48 0.58 -6.10 24.97
C ARG A 48 0.80 -6.60 23.53
N ASP A 49 0.36 -7.82 23.23
CA ASP A 49 0.50 -8.46 21.91
C ASP A 49 -0.87 -8.72 21.25
N GLY A 50 -1.93 -8.09 21.77
CA GLY A 50 -3.24 -8.13 21.15
C GLY A 50 -3.24 -7.42 19.79
N THR A 51 -4.09 -7.89 18.91
CA THR A 51 -4.27 -7.33 17.56
C THR A 51 -5.70 -6.90 17.32
N ILE A 52 -5.88 -5.91 16.46
CA ILE A 52 -7.19 -5.48 15.97
C ILE A 52 -7.22 -5.72 14.46
N PHE A 53 -8.17 -6.53 14.01
CA PHE A 53 -8.42 -6.78 12.60
C PHE A 53 -9.29 -5.67 12.03
N VAL A 54 -8.93 -5.17 10.85
CA VAL A 54 -9.73 -4.19 10.10
C VAL A 54 -10.17 -4.82 8.79
N GLU A 55 -11.48 -4.91 8.58
CA GLU A 55 -12.03 -5.60 7.43
C GLU A 55 -11.62 -4.93 6.11
N GLY A 56 -11.13 -5.73 5.16
CA GLY A 56 -10.61 -5.25 3.88
C GLY A 56 -9.18 -4.72 3.95
N LEU A 57 -8.56 -4.71 5.13
CA LEU A 57 -7.15 -4.37 5.34
C LEU A 57 -6.45 -5.58 6.02
N HIS A 58 -5.88 -5.39 7.21
CA HIS A 58 -5.05 -6.36 7.92
C HIS A 58 -5.36 -6.38 9.42
N SER A 59 -4.71 -7.30 10.15
CA SER A 59 -4.59 -7.21 11.60
C SER A 59 -3.44 -6.29 11.99
N TYR A 60 -3.63 -5.47 13.02
CA TYR A 60 -2.62 -4.49 13.47
C TYR A 60 -2.27 -4.67 14.94
N PHE A 61 -0.99 -4.47 15.26
CA PHE A 61 -0.50 -4.33 16.63
C PHE A 61 -0.82 -2.94 17.18
N GLY A 62 -0.80 -2.78 18.50
CA GLY A 62 -0.92 -1.47 19.15
C GLY A 62 -2.23 -0.75 18.83
N ALA A 63 -2.26 0.56 19.04
CA ALA A 63 -3.51 1.31 18.98
C ALA A 63 -3.89 1.67 17.55
N LEU A 64 -5.19 1.60 17.25
CA LEU A 64 -5.77 2.18 16.04
C LEU A 64 -6.50 3.46 16.39
N GLU A 65 -6.24 4.53 15.70
CA GLU A 65 -6.90 5.81 15.84
C GLU A 65 -7.76 6.06 14.60
N VAL A 66 -9.02 6.43 14.82
CA VAL A 66 -9.93 6.86 13.77
C VAL A 66 -10.26 8.32 14.00
N GLU A 67 -10.02 9.16 13.00
CA GLU A 67 -10.27 10.59 13.03
C GLU A 67 -11.17 11.00 11.84
N ALA A 68 -12.03 12.00 12.04
CA ALA A 68 -12.88 12.55 11.00
C ALA A 68 -12.21 13.76 10.34
N HIS A 69 -12.20 13.77 9.01
CA HIS A 69 -11.71 14.83 8.14
C HIS A 69 -12.81 15.31 7.20
N ALA A 70 -12.52 16.36 6.42
CA ALA A 70 -13.50 16.97 5.52
C ALA A 70 -13.99 16.03 4.40
N ASP A 71 -13.19 15.04 4.02
CA ASP A 71 -13.41 14.11 2.92
C ASP A 71 -13.73 12.67 3.38
N GLY A 72 -13.84 12.43 4.69
CA GLY A 72 -14.12 11.11 5.25
C GLY A 72 -13.40 10.86 6.56
N LEU A 73 -13.27 9.60 6.94
CA LEU A 73 -12.46 9.14 8.05
C LEU A 73 -11.03 8.83 7.60
N ALA A 74 -10.07 9.03 8.50
CA ALA A 74 -8.71 8.52 8.42
C ALA A 74 -8.47 7.48 9.51
N LEU A 75 -7.73 6.42 9.17
CA LEU A 75 -7.33 5.35 10.08
C LEU A 75 -5.81 5.33 10.22
N THR A 76 -5.33 5.51 11.45
CA THR A 76 -3.91 5.58 11.78
C THR A 76 -3.54 4.51 12.81
N ASN A 77 -2.41 3.83 12.62
CA ASN A 77 -1.88 2.85 13.57
C ASN A 77 -0.73 3.46 14.38
N ARG A 78 -0.92 3.60 15.70
CA ARG A 78 0.08 4.13 16.64
C ARG A 78 0.83 2.97 17.29
N ILE A 79 2.10 2.80 16.95
CA ILE A 79 2.91 1.63 17.33
C ILE A 79 4.38 1.97 17.59
N PRO A 80 5.07 1.24 18.50
CA PRO A 80 6.51 1.37 18.62
C PRO A 80 7.25 1.01 17.32
N LEU A 81 8.32 1.73 16.99
CA LEU A 81 9.09 1.54 15.75
C LEU A 81 9.50 0.07 15.51
N GLU A 82 9.98 -0.62 16.53
CA GLU A 82 10.40 -2.02 16.39
C GLU A 82 9.22 -2.96 16.09
N ARG A 83 8.00 -2.61 16.50
CA ARG A 83 6.79 -3.35 16.11
C ARG A 83 6.28 -2.95 14.72
N TYR A 84 6.46 -1.70 14.31
CA TYR A 84 6.21 -1.27 12.93
C TYR A 84 7.00 -2.14 11.94
N LEU A 85 8.29 -2.36 12.21
CA LEU A 85 9.13 -3.18 11.33
C LEU A 85 8.62 -4.62 11.19
N LEU A 86 7.99 -5.19 12.24
CA LEU A 86 7.41 -6.53 12.16
C LEU A 86 6.25 -6.64 11.17
N GLY A 87 5.60 -5.52 10.84
CA GLY A 87 4.49 -5.47 9.90
C GLY A 87 4.87 -5.12 8.47
N LEU A 88 6.16 -4.99 8.15
CA LEU A 88 6.61 -4.71 6.79
C LEU A 88 6.59 -5.96 5.91
N GLN A 89 5.92 -5.87 4.76
CA GLN A 89 5.83 -6.93 3.75
C GLN A 89 6.65 -6.59 2.49
N GLU A 90 7.93 -6.27 2.70
CA GLU A 90 8.81 -5.79 1.62
C GLU A 90 9.53 -6.93 0.88
N VAL A 91 9.94 -7.96 1.61
CA VAL A 91 10.70 -9.10 1.08
C VAL A 91 10.10 -10.41 1.57
N PRO A 92 10.23 -11.52 0.82
CA PRO A 92 9.81 -12.84 1.31
C PRO A 92 10.54 -13.21 2.61
N LEU A 93 9.77 -13.63 3.61
CA LEU A 93 10.28 -13.82 4.97
C LEU A 93 11.23 -15.04 5.10
N GLY A 94 11.20 -15.97 4.14
CA GLY A 94 12.12 -17.11 4.04
C GLY A 94 13.46 -16.80 3.35
N TRP A 95 13.75 -15.53 3.04
CA TRP A 95 15.03 -15.12 2.45
C TRP A 95 16.22 -15.30 3.40
N PRO A 96 17.47 -15.31 2.88
CA PRO A 96 18.67 -15.41 3.70
C PRO A 96 18.67 -14.40 4.84
N ARG A 97 19.07 -14.85 6.03
CA ARG A 97 19.10 -14.06 7.28
C ARG A 97 19.69 -12.67 7.09
N GLU A 98 20.83 -12.56 6.41
CA GLU A 98 21.54 -11.28 6.23
C GLU A 98 20.82 -10.32 5.26
N ALA A 99 20.03 -10.84 4.31
CA ALA A 99 19.16 -10.02 3.47
C ALA A 99 17.98 -9.45 4.28
N LEU A 100 17.37 -10.27 5.15
CA LEU A 100 16.32 -9.81 6.06
C LEU A 100 16.86 -8.74 7.03
N ARG A 101 18.05 -8.94 7.60
CA ARG A 101 18.70 -7.95 8.48
C ARG A 101 19.02 -6.65 7.74
N ALA A 102 19.48 -6.72 6.49
CA ALA A 102 19.72 -5.54 5.67
C ALA A 102 18.41 -4.77 5.42
N GLN A 103 17.32 -5.47 5.05
CA GLN A 103 16.01 -4.87 4.86
C GLN A 103 15.49 -4.21 6.14
N ALA A 104 15.59 -4.87 7.30
CA ALA A 104 15.13 -4.33 8.58
C ALA A 104 15.87 -3.02 8.95
N VAL A 105 17.18 -2.96 8.73
CA VAL A 105 18.00 -1.77 9.00
C VAL A 105 17.71 -0.66 8.00
N ALA A 106 17.61 -0.96 6.70
CA ALA A 106 17.24 0.02 5.68
C ALA A 106 15.86 0.62 5.98
N ALA A 107 14.87 -0.22 6.28
CA ALA A 107 13.52 0.22 6.61
C ALA A 107 13.46 1.09 7.88
N ARG A 108 14.15 0.68 8.95
CA ARG A 108 14.27 1.50 10.17
C ARG A 108 14.87 2.87 9.87
N THR A 109 15.92 2.89 9.05
CA THR A 109 16.62 4.12 8.66
C THR A 109 15.72 5.04 7.86
N TYR A 110 14.92 4.50 6.94
CA TYR A 110 13.96 5.26 6.14
C TYR A 110 12.93 6.00 7.01
N VAL A 111 12.31 5.29 7.96
CA VAL A 111 11.36 5.90 8.92
C VAL A 111 12.04 7.00 9.75
N LEU A 112 13.22 6.71 10.31
CA LEU A 112 13.99 7.68 11.10
C LEU A 112 14.30 8.95 10.32
N TRP A 113 14.69 8.81 9.04
CA TRP A 113 14.96 9.94 8.17
C TRP A 113 13.69 10.75 7.85
N GLY A 114 12.55 10.08 7.63
CA GLY A 114 11.27 10.73 7.36
C GLY A 114 10.76 11.53 8.55
N LEU A 115 10.82 10.96 9.75
CA LEU A 115 10.38 11.60 11.00
C LEU A 115 11.18 12.85 11.38
N ALA A 116 12.41 13.00 10.88
CA ALA A 116 13.22 14.19 11.08
C ALA A 116 12.81 15.37 10.17
N ARG A 117 11.74 15.23 9.37
CA ARG A 117 11.32 16.19 8.35
C ARG A 117 9.83 16.53 8.48
N PRO A 118 9.40 17.69 7.96
CA PRO A 118 7.98 17.99 7.86
C PRO A 118 7.26 16.91 7.04
N PRO A 119 6.04 16.51 7.45
CA PRO A 119 5.25 15.57 6.68
C PRO A 119 4.91 16.15 5.31
N ALA A 120 4.78 15.28 4.30
CA ALA A 120 4.42 15.62 2.93
C ALA A 120 3.28 14.73 2.44
N GLY A 121 2.65 15.10 1.32
CA GLY A 121 1.56 14.31 0.72
C GLY A 121 0.42 14.05 1.70
N ALA A 122 -0.12 12.83 1.70
CA ALA A 122 -1.20 12.41 2.59
C ALA A 122 -0.85 12.58 4.08
N ALA A 123 0.40 12.36 4.48
CA ALA A 123 0.84 12.56 5.86
C ALA A 123 0.61 14.00 6.35
N SER A 124 0.84 14.99 5.48
CA SER A 124 0.61 16.40 5.81
C SER A 124 -0.87 16.79 5.92
N ILE A 125 -1.75 16.01 5.28
CA ILE A 125 -3.20 16.25 5.24
C ILE A 125 -3.90 15.58 6.43
N TYR A 126 -3.54 14.33 6.70
CA TYR A 126 -4.21 13.49 7.70
C TYR A 126 -3.44 13.38 9.02
N GLY A 127 -2.24 13.97 9.13
CA GLY A 127 -1.54 14.13 10.40
C GLY A 127 -0.86 12.88 10.96
N PHE A 128 -0.48 11.93 10.10
CA PHE A 128 0.33 10.76 10.45
C PHE A 128 1.80 10.94 10.02
N ASP A 129 2.69 10.03 10.45
CA ASP A 129 4.13 10.10 10.17
C ASP A 129 4.53 9.46 8.85
N ILE A 130 3.95 8.29 8.55
CA ILE A 130 4.28 7.48 7.37
C ILE A 130 3.06 6.73 6.85
N CYS A 131 2.95 6.54 5.54
CA CYS A 131 1.87 5.77 4.93
C CYS A 131 2.16 4.26 4.87
N ALA A 132 1.12 3.42 4.78
CA ALA A 132 1.25 1.97 4.70
C ALA A 132 1.42 1.40 3.27
N SER A 133 1.41 2.27 2.26
CA SER A 133 1.49 1.90 0.84
C SER A 133 2.93 1.86 0.31
N ASP A 134 3.07 1.44 -0.96
CA ASP A 134 4.31 1.44 -1.73
C ASP A 134 4.88 2.84 -2.01
N GLU A 135 4.11 3.92 -1.80
CA GLU A 135 4.61 5.29 -1.77
C GLU A 135 5.61 5.50 -0.61
N CYS A 136 5.40 4.78 0.51
CA CYS A 136 6.28 4.80 1.66
C CYS A 136 6.98 3.45 1.80
N GLN A 137 6.36 2.52 2.54
CA GLN A 137 6.82 1.16 2.76
C GLN A 137 5.59 0.26 2.90
N VAL A 138 5.62 -0.92 2.29
CA VAL A 138 4.46 -1.83 2.31
C VAL A 138 4.26 -2.36 3.74
N PHE A 139 3.25 -1.85 4.43
CA PHE A 139 2.93 -2.19 5.81
C PHE A 139 1.59 -2.92 5.91
N SER A 140 1.64 -4.21 6.25
CA SER A 140 0.48 -5.10 6.40
C SER A 140 0.28 -5.57 7.84
N GLY A 141 0.91 -4.89 8.81
CA GLY A 141 0.67 -5.11 10.23
C GLY A 141 1.00 -6.51 10.73
N ALA A 142 0.25 -6.97 11.73
CA ALA A 142 0.50 -8.21 12.46
C ALA A 142 0.41 -9.48 11.63
N ASP A 143 -0.30 -9.44 10.49
CA ASP A 143 -0.44 -10.57 9.59
C ASP A 143 0.92 -11.04 9.06
N VAL A 144 1.87 -10.13 8.85
CA VAL A 144 3.24 -10.44 8.38
C VAL A 144 3.98 -11.34 9.38
N ALA A 145 4.02 -10.94 10.65
CA ALA A 145 4.75 -11.66 11.69
C ALA A 145 4.11 -13.02 12.05
N ALA A 146 2.88 -13.25 11.60
CA ALA A 146 2.12 -14.50 11.76
C ALA A 146 2.30 -15.48 10.58
N GLN A 147 2.94 -15.07 9.48
CA GLN A 147 3.24 -15.95 8.35
C GLN A 147 4.21 -17.08 8.75
N PRO A 148 4.28 -18.19 8.00
CA PRO A 148 5.11 -19.35 8.33
C PRO A 148 6.57 -19.03 8.66
N ASP A 149 7.20 -18.13 7.88
CA ASP A 149 8.59 -17.71 8.07
C ASP A 149 8.71 -16.43 8.92
N GLY A 150 7.63 -15.98 9.56
CA GLY A 150 7.60 -14.77 10.39
C GLY A 150 8.58 -14.81 11.57
N ALA A 151 8.98 -16.01 12.03
CA ALA A 151 10.02 -16.16 13.04
C ALA A 151 11.40 -15.63 12.58
N ALA A 152 11.77 -15.89 11.32
CA ALA A 152 13.03 -15.40 10.74
C ALA A 152 13.03 -13.86 10.64
N TRP A 153 11.88 -13.28 10.27
CA TRP A 153 11.71 -11.82 10.23
C TRP A 153 11.80 -11.20 11.62
N LYS A 154 11.10 -11.76 12.61
CA LYS A 154 11.17 -11.32 14.01
C LYS A 154 12.61 -11.35 14.54
N ASP A 155 13.37 -12.40 14.22
CA ASP A 155 14.80 -12.50 14.60
C ASP A 155 15.66 -11.47 13.85
N ALA A 156 15.42 -11.19 12.58
CA ALA A 156 16.14 -10.17 11.82
C ALA A 156 15.92 -8.76 12.41
N VAL A 157 14.67 -8.41 12.74
CA VAL A 157 14.32 -7.14 13.41
C VAL A 157 14.96 -7.07 14.79
N ALA A 158 14.83 -8.12 15.62
CA ALA A 158 15.37 -8.16 16.97
C ALA A 158 16.92 -8.08 16.99
N SER A 159 17.60 -8.84 16.13
CA SER A 159 19.06 -8.89 16.04
C SER A 159 19.70 -7.65 15.39
N THR A 160 18.88 -6.73 14.89
CA THR A 160 19.31 -5.44 14.33
C THR A 160 18.68 -4.25 15.07
N ARG A 161 18.04 -4.50 16.22
CA ARG A 161 17.37 -3.47 17.02
C ARG A 161 18.28 -2.28 17.24
N GLY A 162 17.75 -1.07 17.00
CA GLY A 162 18.50 0.17 17.20
C GLY A 162 19.69 0.36 16.25
N ARG A 163 19.79 -0.39 15.15
CA ARG A 163 20.79 -0.16 14.09
C ARG A 163 20.17 0.57 12.89
N ALA A 164 20.85 1.61 12.42
CA ALA A 164 20.51 2.37 11.22
C ALA A 164 21.74 2.60 10.33
N VAL A 165 21.51 2.93 9.05
CA VAL A 165 22.54 3.40 8.13
C VAL A 165 22.71 4.90 8.31
N LEU A 166 23.94 5.33 8.60
CA LEU A 166 24.27 6.69 8.96
C LEU A 166 25.23 7.31 7.95
N TYR A 167 25.04 8.59 7.65
CA TYR A 167 25.99 9.44 6.95
C TYR A 167 26.21 10.70 7.78
N ALA A 168 27.47 10.99 8.10
CA ALA A 168 27.82 12.08 9.02
C ALA A 168 27.09 12.02 10.38
N GLY A 169 26.81 10.82 10.88
CA GLY A 169 26.14 10.59 12.17
C GLY A 169 24.61 10.58 12.12
N GLU A 170 24.00 11.00 11.01
CA GLU A 170 22.55 11.10 10.85
C GLU A 170 21.97 9.94 10.02
N PRO A 171 20.75 9.45 10.32
CA PRO A 171 20.04 8.50 9.48
C PRO A 171 19.92 9.01 8.04
N ILE A 172 20.17 8.14 7.07
CA ILE A 172 20.11 8.50 5.65
C ILE A 172 18.71 8.31 5.05
N LEU A 173 18.47 8.90 3.89
CA LEU A 173 17.36 8.49 3.02
C LEU A 173 17.65 7.08 2.46
N ALA A 174 17.23 6.05 3.18
CA ALA A 174 17.52 4.65 2.86
C ALA A 174 16.53 4.06 1.86
N ARG A 175 16.49 4.62 0.63
CA ARG A 175 15.67 4.08 -0.46
C ARG A 175 16.04 2.64 -0.80
N TYR A 176 15.05 1.86 -1.19
CA TYR A 176 15.22 0.51 -1.69
C TYR A 176 14.13 0.16 -2.71
N HIS A 177 14.41 -0.81 -3.56
CA HIS A 177 13.52 -1.26 -4.62
C HIS A 177 13.71 -2.77 -4.84
N SER A 178 12.81 -3.40 -5.59
CA SER A 178 12.85 -4.85 -5.77
C SER A 178 14.10 -5.32 -6.53
N THR A 179 14.27 -4.84 -7.77
CA THR A 179 15.34 -5.31 -8.67
C THR A 179 15.85 -4.17 -9.54
N SER A 180 17.16 -3.97 -9.61
CA SER A 180 17.79 -2.89 -10.37
C SER A 180 18.03 -3.25 -11.85
N GLY A 181 18.08 -4.54 -12.15
CA GLY A 181 18.43 -5.02 -13.49
C GLY A 181 19.93 -4.90 -13.79
N GLY A 182 20.79 -5.01 -12.76
CA GLY A 182 22.25 -5.08 -12.87
C GLY A 182 23.00 -3.82 -12.39
N ARG A 183 22.30 -2.71 -12.13
CA ARG A 183 22.88 -1.48 -11.59
C ARG A 183 21.79 -0.58 -11.01
N THR A 184 22.11 0.08 -9.91
CA THR A 184 21.27 1.14 -9.32
C THR A 184 21.51 2.48 -10.01
N PHE A 185 20.72 3.49 -9.68
CA PHE A 185 20.83 4.85 -10.20
C PHE A 185 21.19 5.87 -9.11
N ASP A 186 21.78 6.98 -9.57
CA ASP A 186 21.95 8.18 -8.74
C ASP A 186 20.56 8.75 -8.38
N ASN A 187 20.42 9.29 -7.18
CA ASN A 187 19.13 9.83 -6.73
C ASN A 187 18.57 10.90 -7.67
N ALA A 188 19.37 11.92 -7.96
CA ALA A 188 18.97 13.08 -8.75
C ALA A 188 18.70 12.75 -10.24
N LEU A 189 19.03 11.53 -10.69
CA LEU A 189 18.63 11.06 -12.02
C LEU A 189 17.17 10.56 -12.04
N VAL A 190 16.69 10.02 -10.93
CA VAL A 190 15.36 9.41 -10.81
C VAL A 190 14.36 10.35 -10.16
N PHE A 191 14.81 11.11 -9.17
CA PHE A 191 14.02 12.11 -8.45
C PHE A 191 14.64 13.49 -8.74
N GLU A 192 14.31 14.09 -9.89
CA GLU A 192 14.95 15.31 -10.41
C GLU A 192 14.75 16.54 -9.49
N ASP A 193 13.65 16.56 -8.72
CA ASP A 193 13.33 17.63 -7.77
C ASP A 193 14.07 17.49 -6.42
N GLU A 194 14.86 16.43 -6.25
CA GLU A 194 15.58 16.15 -5.01
C GLU A 194 17.08 16.40 -5.12
N PRO A 195 17.74 16.73 -3.99
CA PRO A 195 19.18 16.92 -3.99
C PRO A 195 19.93 15.62 -4.32
N ALA A 196 21.14 15.79 -4.84
CA ALA A 196 22.09 14.70 -4.99
C ALA A 196 22.63 14.27 -3.62
N TYR A 197 22.12 13.16 -3.10
CA TYR A 197 22.64 12.57 -1.86
C TYR A 197 23.96 11.84 -2.11
N PRO A 198 25.06 12.14 -1.37
CA PRO A 198 26.36 11.50 -1.59
C PRO A 198 26.37 9.97 -1.42
N TYR A 199 25.40 9.45 -0.66
CA TYR A 199 25.25 8.03 -0.37
C TYR A 199 24.29 7.28 -1.31
N LEU A 200 23.50 7.98 -2.14
CA LEU A 200 22.61 7.38 -3.15
C LEU A 200 23.21 7.54 -4.54
N ARG A 201 24.24 6.73 -4.79
CA ARG A 201 24.99 6.69 -6.06
C ARG A 201 24.71 5.39 -6.80
N SER A 202 24.87 5.43 -8.12
CA SER A 202 24.83 4.25 -8.97
C SER A 202 25.95 3.28 -8.61
N VAL A 203 25.57 2.04 -8.28
CA VAL A 203 26.48 0.92 -8.01
C VAL A 203 26.06 -0.30 -8.81
N ARG A 204 27.04 -1.16 -9.15
CA ARG A 204 26.77 -2.45 -9.79
C ARG A 204 25.96 -3.35 -8.85
N SER A 205 25.08 -4.16 -9.42
CA SER A 205 24.24 -5.11 -8.67
C SER A 205 24.17 -6.43 -9.42
N ASP A 206 25.31 -7.11 -9.51
CA ASP A 206 25.51 -8.27 -10.38
C ASP A 206 24.94 -9.59 -9.82
N THR A 207 24.44 -9.59 -8.58
CA THR A 207 23.95 -10.77 -7.84
C THR A 207 22.43 -10.97 -7.93
N GLU A 208 21.77 -10.25 -8.84
CA GLU A 208 20.31 -10.25 -8.98
C GLU A 208 19.74 -11.34 -9.88
N GLY A 209 20.57 -12.29 -10.34
CA GLY A 209 20.16 -13.29 -11.33
C GLY A 209 19.02 -14.22 -10.91
N ALA A 210 18.78 -14.36 -9.60
CA ALA A 210 17.63 -15.09 -9.07
C ALA A 210 16.32 -14.30 -9.17
N SER A 211 16.40 -12.97 -9.38
CA SER A 211 15.22 -12.14 -9.55
C SER A 211 14.51 -12.51 -10.85
N PRO A 212 13.22 -12.81 -10.79
CA PRO A 212 12.44 -13.02 -12.00
C PRO A 212 12.29 -11.76 -12.85
N LEU A 213 12.39 -10.59 -12.22
CA LEU A 213 12.23 -9.30 -12.84
C LEU A 213 13.57 -8.68 -13.27
N TYR A 214 14.66 -9.46 -13.21
CA TYR A 214 15.96 -9.02 -13.70
C TYR A 214 15.92 -8.60 -15.18
N ARG A 215 15.16 -9.34 -15.98
CA ARG A 215 14.81 -9.04 -17.38
C ARG A 215 13.37 -9.49 -17.63
N TRP A 216 12.62 -8.72 -18.41
CA TRP A 216 11.22 -9.03 -18.73
C TRP A 216 10.87 -8.54 -20.14
N GLU A 217 9.87 -9.16 -20.76
CA GLU A 217 9.36 -8.80 -22.08
C GLU A 217 7.84 -8.69 -22.08
N VAL A 218 7.32 -7.71 -22.84
CA VAL A 218 5.88 -7.50 -23.04
C VAL A 218 5.61 -7.23 -24.51
N VAL A 219 4.58 -7.88 -25.05
CA VAL A 219 4.20 -7.73 -26.46
C VAL A 219 2.83 -7.10 -26.57
N PHE A 220 2.73 -6.02 -27.35
CA PHE A 220 1.47 -5.41 -27.73
C PHE A 220 1.22 -5.59 -29.22
N ARG A 221 -0.02 -5.82 -29.63
CA ARG A 221 -0.39 -5.61 -31.05
C ARG A 221 -0.53 -4.12 -31.30
N LEU A 222 -0.03 -3.61 -32.42
CA LEU A 222 -0.16 -2.19 -32.77
C LEU A 222 -1.60 -1.66 -32.66
N PRO A 223 -2.64 -2.36 -33.15
CA PRO A 223 -4.02 -1.87 -33.02
C PRO A 223 -4.49 -1.78 -31.57
N ASP A 224 -3.99 -2.65 -30.68
CA ASP A 224 -4.38 -2.65 -29.27
C ASP A 224 -3.72 -1.50 -28.53
N LEU A 225 -2.43 -1.28 -28.79
CA LEU A 225 -1.68 -0.15 -28.26
C LEU A 225 -2.26 1.18 -28.74
N GLN A 226 -2.61 1.30 -30.03
CA GLN A 226 -3.26 2.51 -30.54
C GLN A 226 -4.56 2.83 -29.79
N ARG A 227 -5.41 1.83 -29.50
CA ARG A 227 -6.65 2.05 -28.72
C ARG A 227 -6.38 2.53 -27.30
N MET A 228 -5.32 2.03 -26.66
CA MET A 228 -4.89 2.49 -25.33
C MET A 228 -4.44 3.95 -25.39
N LEU A 229 -3.61 4.31 -26.38
CA LEU A 229 -3.13 5.67 -26.60
C LEU A 229 -4.27 6.65 -26.95
N GLU A 230 -5.24 6.22 -27.76
CA GLU A 230 -6.43 7.02 -28.08
C GLU A 230 -7.31 7.26 -26.85
N ARG A 231 -7.48 6.24 -25.99
CA ARG A 231 -8.26 6.37 -24.75
C ARG A 231 -7.60 7.32 -23.74
N ALA A 232 -6.28 7.45 -23.80
CA ALA A 232 -5.51 8.42 -23.02
C ALA A 232 -5.39 9.81 -23.68
N GLY A 233 -5.90 10.00 -24.90
CA GLY A 233 -5.76 11.24 -25.65
C GLY A 233 -4.37 11.49 -26.25
N TRP A 234 -3.44 10.53 -26.14
CA TRP A 234 -2.08 10.62 -26.69
C TRP A 234 -2.06 10.43 -28.20
N TRP A 235 -3.02 9.71 -28.75
CA TRP A 235 -3.16 9.46 -30.18
C TRP A 235 -4.56 9.81 -30.66
N THR A 236 -4.68 10.32 -31.88
CA THR A 236 -5.95 10.77 -32.45
C THR A 236 -6.13 10.26 -33.87
N ARG A 237 -7.36 10.38 -34.40
CA ARG A 237 -7.64 10.09 -35.82
C ARG A 237 -6.82 10.95 -36.78
N GLN A 238 -6.37 12.13 -36.36
CA GLN A 238 -5.54 13.00 -37.19
C GLN A 238 -4.11 12.47 -37.31
N ASP A 239 -3.63 11.74 -36.30
CA ASP A 239 -2.29 11.15 -36.28
C ASP A 239 -2.17 9.90 -37.18
N GLY A 240 -3.29 9.39 -37.70
CA GLY A 240 -3.34 8.24 -38.60
C GLY A 240 -3.17 6.89 -37.88
N ARG A 241 -2.99 5.81 -38.63
CA ARG A 241 -2.74 4.48 -38.05
C ARG A 241 -1.34 4.46 -37.44
N LEU A 242 -1.21 4.02 -36.18
CA LEU A 242 0.08 3.80 -35.54
C LEU A 242 0.86 2.74 -36.34
N LYS A 243 2.06 3.10 -36.77
CA LYS A 243 2.93 2.26 -37.60
C LYS A 243 4.19 1.83 -36.89
N GLU A 244 4.70 2.67 -36.01
CA GLU A 244 5.95 2.41 -35.30
C GLU A 244 5.87 2.98 -33.89
N VAL A 245 6.40 2.20 -32.96
CA VAL A 245 6.77 2.58 -31.61
C VAL A 245 8.20 2.10 -31.41
N SER A 246 9.08 3.03 -31.06
CA SER A 246 10.50 2.76 -30.88
C SER A 246 11.06 3.62 -29.76
N THR A 247 12.09 3.14 -29.08
CA THR A 247 12.90 4.02 -28.24
C THR A 247 13.80 4.91 -29.11
N SER A 248 14.06 6.14 -28.67
CA SER A 248 14.92 7.08 -29.39
C SER A 248 16.35 6.55 -29.59
N ARG A 249 17.07 7.03 -30.61
CA ARG A 249 18.45 6.57 -30.91
C ARG A 249 19.49 7.03 -29.89
N ASP A 250 19.18 8.09 -29.16
CA ASP A 250 19.93 8.68 -28.06
C ASP A 250 19.37 8.25 -26.69
N ALA A 251 18.72 7.08 -26.64
CA ALA A 251 18.06 6.56 -25.45
C ALA A 251 18.94 6.64 -24.20
N ARG A 252 18.39 7.27 -23.16
CA ARG A 252 18.93 7.21 -21.80
C ARG A 252 18.81 5.77 -21.26
N LEU A 253 19.66 5.42 -20.30
CA LEU A 253 19.54 4.12 -19.64
C LEU A 253 18.30 4.04 -18.73
N TYR A 254 17.92 5.17 -18.13
CA TYR A 254 16.74 5.34 -17.31
C TYR A 254 15.79 6.29 -18.02
N ASP A 255 14.50 5.95 -17.99
CA ASP A 255 13.40 6.72 -18.59
C ASP A 255 13.68 7.23 -20.02
N PRO A 256 13.99 6.34 -20.99
CA PRO A 256 14.28 6.78 -22.35
C PRO A 256 13.02 7.24 -23.07
N ASP A 257 13.19 8.24 -23.94
CA ASP A 257 12.08 8.71 -24.77
C ASP A 257 11.55 7.60 -25.71
N VAL A 258 10.24 7.41 -25.71
CA VAL A 258 9.50 6.56 -26.64
C VAL A 258 8.89 7.40 -27.75
N VAL A 259 9.19 7.04 -28.99
CA VAL A 259 8.75 7.71 -30.21
C VAL A 259 7.64 6.90 -30.88
N LEU A 260 6.48 7.53 -31.04
CA LEU A 260 5.30 7.02 -31.74
C LEU A 260 5.24 7.64 -33.13
N ARG A 261 5.11 6.82 -34.19
CA ARG A 261 4.95 7.29 -35.57
C ARG A 261 3.71 6.73 -36.25
N GLY A 262 2.96 7.63 -36.88
CA GLY A 262 1.77 7.33 -37.66
C GLY A 262 2.07 7.06 -39.13
N GLY A 263 1.16 6.40 -39.82
CA GLY A 263 1.15 6.37 -41.28
C GLY A 263 0.67 7.71 -41.81
N GLY A 264 1.50 8.41 -42.59
CA GLY A 264 1.09 9.63 -43.30
C GLY A 264 -0.18 9.38 -44.14
N ARG A 265 -1.01 10.41 -44.33
CA ARG A 265 -2.19 10.30 -45.20
C ARG A 265 -1.71 10.18 -46.66
N PRO A 266 -2.23 9.22 -47.45
CA PRO A 266 -1.92 9.10 -48.88
C PRO A 266 -2.31 10.34 -49.69
N THR A 267 -3.29 11.11 -49.22
CA THR A 267 -3.82 12.29 -49.91
C THR A 267 -3.44 13.58 -49.15
N GLY A 268 -2.54 14.38 -49.74
CA GLY A 268 -2.31 15.76 -49.32
C GLY A 268 -0.93 16.13 -48.75
N GLY A 269 0.09 15.27 -48.83
CA GLY A 269 1.48 15.64 -48.47
C GLY A 269 1.75 15.87 -46.98
N ALA A 270 0.79 15.55 -46.10
CA ALA A 270 0.95 15.71 -44.66
C ALA A 270 1.98 14.72 -44.10
N ARG A 271 3.01 15.24 -43.42
CA ARG A 271 4.07 14.46 -42.78
C ARG A 271 3.46 13.49 -41.75
N ALA A 272 4.01 12.27 -41.68
CA ALA A 272 3.64 11.29 -40.67
C ALA A 272 3.71 11.90 -39.26
N ALA A 273 2.62 11.74 -38.48
CA ALA A 273 2.61 12.20 -37.09
C ALA A 273 3.73 11.52 -36.31
N THR A 274 4.50 12.31 -35.56
CA THR A 274 5.56 11.84 -34.67
C THR A 274 5.33 12.46 -33.32
N LYS A 275 5.14 11.63 -32.29
CA LYS A 275 4.98 12.06 -30.90
C LYS A 275 6.02 11.38 -30.03
N ARG A 276 6.40 12.05 -28.95
CA ARG A 276 7.45 11.61 -28.03
C ARG A 276 6.93 11.74 -26.61
N TYR A 277 7.14 10.70 -25.82
CA TYR A 277 6.77 10.60 -24.41
C TYR A 277 7.91 9.93 -23.66
N SER A 278 7.98 10.12 -22.35
CA SER A 278 8.92 9.36 -21.54
C SER A 278 8.50 7.89 -21.43
N ALA A 279 9.42 7.02 -21.03
CA ALA A 279 9.10 5.63 -20.75
C ALA A 279 8.24 5.51 -19.48
N GLY A 280 8.46 6.37 -18.48
CA GLY A 280 7.64 6.51 -17.28
C GLY A 280 6.18 6.84 -17.60
N ASP A 281 5.93 7.86 -18.44
CA ASP A 281 4.58 8.24 -18.84
C ASP A 281 3.88 7.05 -19.53
N LEU A 282 4.61 6.35 -20.42
CA LEU A 282 4.05 5.21 -21.16
C LEU A 282 3.75 4.03 -20.22
N ARG A 283 4.64 3.78 -19.24
CA ARG A 283 4.44 2.79 -18.18
C ARG A 283 3.18 3.09 -17.38
N GLU A 284 2.98 4.32 -16.92
CA GLU A 284 1.79 4.71 -16.15
C GLU A 284 0.51 4.52 -16.98
N LEU A 285 0.51 5.01 -18.23
CA LEU A 285 -0.61 4.87 -19.15
C LEU A 285 -0.99 3.39 -19.36
N LEU A 286 -0.01 2.55 -19.67
CA LEU A 286 -0.23 1.13 -19.97
C LEU A 286 -0.54 0.31 -18.72
N GLY A 287 0.03 0.66 -17.56
CA GLY A 287 -0.33 0.10 -16.27
C GLY A 287 -1.81 0.28 -15.97
N ARG A 288 -2.34 1.48 -16.23
CA ARG A 288 -3.75 1.82 -16.00
C ARG A 288 -4.71 1.23 -17.04
N LEU A 289 -4.36 1.28 -18.32
CA LEU A 289 -5.31 0.96 -19.40
C LEU A 289 -5.22 -0.49 -19.89
N ALA A 290 -4.03 -1.10 -19.92
CA ALA A 290 -3.88 -2.41 -20.53
C ALA A 290 -4.64 -3.53 -19.78
N PRO A 291 -4.59 -3.62 -18.44
CA PRO A 291 -5.36 -4.62 -17.70
C PRO A 291 -6.88 -4.40 -17.79
N ARG A 292 -7.33 -3.14 -17.89
CA ARG A 292 -8.78 -2.81 -18.02
C ARG A 292 -9.32 -3.16 -19.39
N LEU A 293 -8.58 -2.87 -20.45
CA LEU A 293 -9.03 -3.09 -21.82
C LEU A 293 -8.79 -4.53 -22.29
N ARG A 294 -7.76 -5.20 -21.75
CA ARG A 294 -7.34 -6.55 -22.15
C ARG A 294 -6.87 -7.38 -20.94
N PRO A 295 -7.76 -7.67 -19.99
CA PRO A 295 -7.41 -8.39 -18.75
C PRO A 295 -6.86 -9.81 -18.98
N GLY A 296 -7.19 -10.44 -20.12
CA GLY A 296 -6.64 -11.75 -20.48
C GLY A 296 -5.21 -11.72 -21.03
N LEU A 297 -4.65 -10.53 -21.26
CA LEU A 297 -3.30 -10.36 -21.83
C LEU A 297 -2.38 -9.49 -20.97
N TYR A 298 -2.91 -8.66 -20.05
CA TYR A 298 -2.10 -7.77 -19.22
C TYR A 298 -2.56 -7.76 -17.76
N PRO A 299 -1.63 -7.72 -16.77
CA PRO A 299 -0.18 -7.85 -16.93
C PRO A 299 0.23 -9.10 -17.71
N SER A 300 1.35 -9.02 -18.44
CA SER A 300 1.71 -10.05 -19.42
C SER A 300 1.69 -11.44 -18.77
N PRO A 301 0.96 -12.42 -19.34
CA PRO A 301 1.03 -13.81 -18.88
C PRO A 301 2.30 -14.51 -19.38
N ALA A 302 3.04 -13.89 -20.30
CA ALA A 302 4.29 -14.41 -20.85
C ALA A 302 5.44 -14.28 -19.83
N PRO A 303 6.48 -15.12 -19.93
CA PRO A 303 7.31 -15.48 -18.79
C PRO A 303 8.23 -14.36 -18.28
N THR A 304 8.21 -14.20 -16.96
CA THR A 304 9.44 -14.08 -16.17
C THR A 304 9.80 -15.45 -15.59
N VAL A 305 11.01 -15.56 -15.06
CA VAL A 305 11.49 -16.79 -14.42
C VAL A 305 10.65 -17.22 -13.19
N SER A 306 9.73 -16.36 -12.68
CA SER A 306 8.82 -16.66 -11.56
C SER A 306 7.33 -16.63 -11.90
N GLY A 307 6.95 -16.57 -13.19
CA GLY A 307 5.55 -16.48 -13.59
C GLY A 307 5.13 -15.09 -14.07
N ARG A 308 3.94 -14.63 -13.67
CA ARG A 308 3.29 -13.43 -14.22
C ARG A 308 3.97 -12.15 -13.76
N LEU A 309 3.91 -11.11 -14.60
CA LEU A 309 4.37 -9.78 -14.21
C LEU A 309 3.48 -9.17 -13.13
N PRO A 310 4.05 -8.47 -12.13
CA PRO A 310 3.28 -7.78 -11.10
C PRO A 310 2.49 -6.58 -11.69
N GLU A 311 3.02 -5.97 -12.75
CA GLU A 311 2.44 -4.82 -13.45
C GLU A 311 2.64 -4.98 -14.97
N THR A 312 1.92 -4.17 -15.76
CA THR A 312 2.06 -4.21 -17.22
C THR A 312 3.50 -3.94 -17.66
N LEU A 313 4.16 -2.93 -17.11
CA LEU A 313 5.57 -2.62 -17.34
C LEU A 313 6.24 -2.41 -15.97
N PRO A 314 7.05 -3.36 -15.47
CA PRO A 314 7.63 -3.29 -14.12
C PRO A 314 8.58 -2.11 -13.86
N SER A 315 9.19 -1.49 -14.86
CA SER A 315 10.11 -0.37 -14.63
C SER A 315 10.08 0.61 -15.78
N GLU A 316 10.75 1.74 -15.60
CA GLU A 316 10.97 2.78 -16.61
C GLU A 316 12.22 2.50 -17.45
N ARG A 317 12.89 1.36 -17.17
CA ARG A 317 14.09 0.91 -17.86
C ARG A 317 13.73 -0.14 -18.90
N PHE A 318 13.27 0.33 -20.06
CA PHE A 318 12.96 -0.54 -21.18
C PHE A 318 13.26 0.08 -22.54
N GLU A 319 13.44 -0.81 -23.51
CA GLU A 319 13.51 -0.50 -24.93
C GLU A 319 12.26 -1.00 -25.62
N VAL A 320 11.80 -0.26 -26.62
CA VAL A 320 10.65 -0.59 -27.45
C VAL A 320 11.09 -0.71 -28.89
N ALA A 321 10.61 -1.75 -29.56
CA ALA A 321 10.80 -1.94 -30.99
C ALA A 321 9.51 -2.46 -31.64
N THR A 322 9.25 -2.01 -32.86
CA THR A 322 8.13 -2.50 -33.67
C THR A 322 8.62 -3.49 -34.73
N GLY A 323 7.90 -4.59 -34.91
CA GLY A 323 8.13 -5.60 -35.94
C GLY A 323 6.88 -6.42 -36.20
N ASP A 324 6.60 -6.76 -37.45
CA ASP A 324 5.49 -7.66 -37.84
C ASP A 324 4.10 -7.29 -37.28
N GLY A 325 3.82 -5.99 -37.17
CA GLY A 325 2.54 -5.50 -36.64
C GLY A 325 2.43 -5.54 -35.10
N MET A 326 3.51 -5.93 -34.42
CA MET A 326 3.65 -6.01 -32.98
C MET A 326 4.63 -4.95 -32.46
N VAL A 327 4.51 -4.65 -31.18
CA VAL A 327 5.43 -3.81 -30.41
C VAL A 327 5.97 -4.67 -29.28
N LEU A 328 7.28 -4.90 -29.29
CA LEU A 328 7.99 -5.62 -28.26
C LEU A 328 8.66 -4.62 -27.33
N VAL A 329 8.34 -4.72 -26.05
CA VAL A 329 8.97 -3.97 -24.97
C VAL A 329 9.89 -4.92 -24.22
N ARG A 330 11.17 -4.60 -24.14
CA ARG A 330 12.18 -5.35 -23.37
C ARG A 330 12.67 -4.48 -22.23
N GLY A 331 12.46 -4.92 -21.00
CA GLY A 331 12.86 -4.15 -19.83
C GLY A 331 13.68 -4.93 -18.83
N SER A 332 14.06 -4.22 -17.78
CA SER A 332 14.86 -4.77 -16.70
C SER A 332 14.57 -4.10 -15.37
N GLY A 333 14.61 -4.89 -14.30
CA GLY A 333 14.34 -4.41 -12.96
C GLY A 333 12.85 -4.20 -12.68
N TRP A 334 12.55 -3.92 -11.41
CA TRP A 334 11.25 -3.53 -10.89
C TRP A 334 11.46 -2.53 -9.74
N GLY A 335 10.75 -1.40 -9.83
CA GLY A 335 10.90 -0.25 -8.95
C GLY A 335 11.87 0.81 -9.47
N HIS A 336 12.07 1.86 -8.66
CA HIS A 336 12.74 3.10 -9.07
C HIS A 336 14.27 2.98 -9.22
N GLY A 337 14.90 1.89 -8.75
CA GLY A 337 16.32 1.61 -9.02
C GLY A 337 17.34 2.37 -8.16
N VAL A 338 16.93 3.14 -7.16
CA VAL A 338 17.84 3.93 -6.28
C VAL A 338 18.09 3.18 -4.98
N GLY A 339 19.30 3.28 -4.44
CA GLY A 339 19.66 2.68 -3.14
C GLY A 339 19.72 1.15 -3.19
N LEU A 340 19.18 0.48 -2.17
CA LEU A 340 19.31 -0.97 -2.03
C LEU A 340 18.40 -1.73 -3.01
N SER A 341 18.98 -2.63 -3.79
CA SER A 341 18.21 -3.66 -4.50
C SER A 341 17.93 -4.84 -3.55
N GLN A 342 16.66 -5.16 -3.34
CA GLN A 342 16.24 -6.27 -2.47
C GLN A 342 16.77 -7.61 -3.01
N TRP A 343 16.61 -7.89 -4.30
CA TRP A 343 17.14 -9.11 -4.91
C TRP A 343 18.67 -9.13 -4.99
N GLY A 344 19.29 -7.96 -5.06
CA GLY A 344 20.74 -7.87 -5.00
C GLY A 344 21.28 -8.16 -3.59
N ALA A 345 20.58 -7.66 -2.55
CA ALA A 345 20.81 -8.04 -1.15
C ALA A 345 20.60 -9.55 -0.92
N TYR A 346 19.55 -10.15 -1.49
CA TYR A 346 19.35 -11.60 -1.49
C TYR A 346 20.57 -12.34 -2.07
N GLY A 347 21.05 -11.89 -3.23
CA GLY A 347 22.18 -12.54 -3.90
C GLY A 347 23.51 -12.35 -3.15
N LEU A 348 23.76 -11.16 -2.60
CA LEU A 348 24.94 -10.90 -1.76
C LEU A 348 24.90 -11.74 -0.48
N ALA A 349 23.75 -11.84 0.19
CA ALA A 349 23.58 -12.66 1.38
C ALA A 349 23.73 -14.15 1.06
N SER A 350 23.17 -14.62 -0.05
CA SER A 350 23.34 -15.99 -0.56
C SER A 350 24.82 -16.33 -0.84
N ASN A 351 25.62 -15.33 -1.18
CA ASN A 351 27.06 -15.45 -1.38
C ASN A 351 27.91 -15.20 -0.12
N GLY A 352 27.28 -15.19 1.07
CA GLY A 352 27.96 -15.04 2.36
C GLY A 352 28.21 -13.60 2.83
N GLY A 353 27.61 -12.61 2.16
CA GLY A 353 27.68 -11.21 2.58
C GLY A 353 26.92 -10.95 3.89
N SER A 354 27.55 -10.25 4.82
CA SER A 354 26.90 -9.69 6.02
C SER A 354 25.94 -8.55 5.67
N TYR A 355 24.93 -8.31 6.51
CA TYR A 355 24.01 -7.20 6.30
C TYR A 355 24.71 -5.84 6.28
N GLU A 356 25.77 -5.63 7.06
CA GLU A 356 26.55 -4.39 7.02
C GLU A 356 27.29 -4.24 5.69
N SER A 357 27.85 -5.32 5.14
CA SER A 357 28.52 -5.28 3.84
C SER A 357 27.53 -5.01 2.70
N ILE A 358 26.32 -5.57 2.79
CA ILE A 358 25.23 -5.34 1.84
C ILE A 358 24.81 -3.86 1.86
N LEU A 359 24.55 -3.31 3.05
CA LEU A 359 24.14 -1.92 3.21
C LEU A 359 25.23 -0.96 2.73
N LYS A 360 26.49 -1.22 3.08
CA LYS A 360 27.64 -0.40 2.64
C LYS A 360 27.85 -0.44 1.12
N HIS A 361 27.53 -1.56 0.47
CA HIS A 361 27.58 -1.69 -0.98
C HIS A 361 26.58 -0.76 -1.67
N TYR A 362 25.34 -0.71 -1.18
CA TYR A 362 24.27 0.10 -1.78
C TYR A 362 24.24 1.56 -1.33
N TYR A 363 24.72 1.85 -0.12
CA TYR A 363 24.75 3.19 0.44
C TYR A 363 26.19 3.66 0.61
N THR A 364 26.69 4.39 -0.41
CA THR A 364 28.12 4.75 -0.53
C THR A 364 28.57 5.66 0.61
N GLY A 365 29.74 5.38 1.19
CA GLY A 365 30.33 6.25 2.23
C GLY A 365 29.58 6.26 3.56
N THR A 366 28.68 5.31 3.79
CA THR A 366 27.90 5.20 5.03
C THR A 366 28.49 4.20 6.02
N THR A 367 27.98 4.25 7.25
CA THR A 367 28.25 3.27 8.30
C THR A 367 26.96 2.76 8.91
N VAL A 368 26.94 1.51 9.37
CA VAL A 368 25.83 1.01 10.19
C VAL A 368 26.15 1.26 11.65
N GLY A 369 25.33 2.04 12.35
CA GLY A 369 25.57 2.44 13.74
C GLY A 369 24.31 2.47 14.60
N PRO A 370 24.43 2.87 15.88
CA PRO A 370 23.28 3.12 16.75
C PRO A 370 22.38 4.20 16.17
N ALA A 371 21.08 3.94 16.15
CA ALA A 371 20.05 4.89 15.77
C ALA A 371 19.56 5.70 16.98
N PRO A 372 19.00 6.90 16.78
CA PRO A 372 18.19 7.56 17.79
C PRO A 372 17.07 6.62 18.27
N GLU A 373 16.84 6.55 19.58
CA GLU A 373 15.67 5.86 20.11
C GLU A 373 14.40 6.66 19.78
N LEU A 374 13.44 5.99 19.15
CA LEU A 374 12.10 6.54 18.93
C LEU A 374 11.07 5.80 19.78
N GLY A 375 10.07 6.56 20.23
CA GLY A 375 8.93 6.05 20.99
C GLY A 375 7.94 5.32 20.08
N GLU A 376 7.07 6.08 19.42
CA GLU A 376 5.98 5.58 18.58
C GLU A 376 6.07 6.18 17.17
N VAL A 377 5.50 5.46 16.21
CA VAL A 377 5.30 5.85 14.82
C VAL A 377 3.81 5.80 14.55
N GLU A 378 3.28 6.84 13.90
CA GLU A 378 1.90 6.92 13.45
C GLU A 378 1.80 6.55 11.97
N VAL A 379 1.28 5.36 11.67
CA VAL A 379 1.18 4.83 10.31
C VAL A 379 -0.21 5.07 9.74
N GLY A 380 -0.34 5.91 8.71
CA GLY A 380 -1.59 6.09 7.98
C GLY A 380 -1.94 4.83 7.18
N LEU A 381 -3.02 4.14 7.57
CA LEU A 381 -3.44 2.86 7.00
C LEU A 381 -4.41 3.03 5.82
N ASP A 382 -5.36 3.95 5.96
CA ASP A 382 -6.42 4.20 4.98
C ASP A 382 -7.07 5.57 5.30
N TRP A 383 -7.64 6.24 4.30
CA TRP A 383 -8.27 7.56 4.48
C TRP A 383 -9.32 7.86 3.40
N GLY A 384 -10.14 8.88 3.64
CA GLY A 384 -11.23 9.28 2.72
C GLY A 384 -12.39 8.28 2.69
N ARG A 385 -12.59 7.51 3.76
CA ARG A 385 -13.66 6.50 3.86
C ARG A 385 -14.81 6.93 4.75
N ASP A 386 -16.02 6.54 4.39
CA ASP A 386 -17.21 6.80 5.23
C ASP A 386 -17.26 5.91 6.48
N SER A 387 -16.64 4.73 6.45
CA SER A 387 -16.68 3.80 7.58
C SER A 387 -15.56 2.76 7.59
N TYR A 388 -15.28 2.25 8.79
CA TYR A 388 -14.42 1.10 9.06
C TYR A 388 -15.16 0.06 9.90
N ARG A 389 -14.94 -1.22 9.60
CA ARG A 389 -15.35 -2.34 10.46
C ARG A 389 -14.12 -2.98 11.06
N VAL A 390 -14.12 -3.12 12.39
CA VAL A 390 -13.00 -3.64 13.17
C VAL A 390 -13.45 -4.82 14.02
N GLU A 391 -12.58 -5.79 14.20
CA GLU A 391 -12.81 -6.97 15.03
C GLU A 391 -11.61 -7.26 15.94
N GLY A 392 -11.89 -7.69 17.17
CA GLY A 392 -10.86 -8.10 18.11
C GLY A 392 -11.33 -7.99 19.54
N SER A 393 -10.36 -7.84 20.45
CA SER A 393 -10.60 -7.47 21.84
C SER A 393 -9.82 -6.19 22.15
N PHE A 394 -10.52 -5.14 22.56
CA PHE A 394 -9.92 -3.81 22.76
C PHE A 394 -10.74 -2.94 23.71
N ASP A 395 -10.13 -1.88 24.23
CA ASP A 395 -10.83 -0.76 24.83
C ASP A 395 -11.03 0.34 23.78
N ILE A 396 -12.08 1.16 23.93
CA ILE A 396 -12.30 2.34 23.10
C ILE A 396 -12.12 3.57 23.98
N LEU A 397 -11.14 4.39 23.63
CA LEU A 397 -10.86 5.66 24.27
C LEU A 397 -11.42 6.80 23.39
N GLY A 398 -11.91 7.85 24.03
CA GLY A 398 -12.25 9.09 23.33
C GLY A 398 -11.06 10.06 23.26
N ALA A 399 -11.28 11.23 22.66
CA ALA A 399 -10.23 12.20 22.33
C ALA A 399 -9.34 12.67 23.50
N ARG A 400 -9.80 12.61 24.76
CA ARG A 400 -8.99 12.98 25.95
C ARG A 400 -8.35 11.76 26.63
N GLY A 401 -8.30 10.61 25.94
CA GLY A 401 -7.76 9.35 26.46
C GLY A 401 -8.67 8.63 27.46
N GLN A 402 -9.86 9.15 27.76
CA GLN A 402 -10.80 8.51 28.67
C GLN A 402 -11.41 7.24 28.06
N THR A 403 -11.48 6.17 28.82
CA THR A 403 -12.15 4.93 28.38
C THR A 403 -13.66 5.14 28.27
N VAL A 404 -14.19 5.04 27.05
CA VAL A 404 -15.63 5.14 26.74
C VAL A 404 -16.27 3.74 26.74
N VAL A 405 -15.54 2.76 26.21
CA VAL A 405 -15.90 1.34 26.26
C VAL A 405 -14.72 0.54 26.76
N LYS A 406 -14.99 -0.36 27.71
CA LYS A 406 -14.00 -1.29 28.26
C LYS A 406 -14.34 -2.71 27.82
N GLY A 407 -13.34 -3.47 27.38
CA GLY A 407 -13.48 -4.87 26.99
C GLY A 407 -14.41 -5.07 25.79
N ALA A 408 -14.35 -4.18 24.80
CA ALA A 408 -15.02 -4.37 23.53
C ALA A 408 -14.54 -5.68 22.89
N THR A 409 -15.48 -6.47 22.38
CA THR A 409 -15.22 -7.74 21.69
C THR A 409 -16.07 -7.83 20.43
N LYS A 410 -15.72 -8.78 19.54
CA LYS A 410 -16.37 -9.02 18.24
C LYS A 410 -16.24 -7.82 17.30
N VAL A 411 -17.17 -7.69 16.38
CA VAL A 411 -17.19 -6.64 15.35
C VAL A 411 -17.79 -5.33 15.88
N TRP A 412 -17.12 -4.22 15.54
CA TRP A 412 -17.54 -2.84 15.76
C TRP A 412 -17.42 -2.05 14.45
N SER A 413 -18.31 -1.08 14.26
CA SER A 413 -18.31 -0.18 13.11
C SER A 413 -18.03 1.24 13.58
N LEU A 414 -17.12 1.94 12.90
CA LEU A 414 -16.86 3.37 13.07
C LEU A 414 -17.25 4.05 11.77
N SER A 415 -18.12 5.06 11.82
CA SER A 415 -18.66 5.70 10.62
C SER A 415 -18.73 7.21 10.78
N LEU A 416 -18.56 7.96 9.68
CA LEU A 416 -18.74 9.41 9.68
C LEU A 416 -20.20 9.74 10.01
N SER A 417 -20.41 10.64 10.97
CA SER A 417 -21.75 11.12 11.33
C SER A 417 -22.21 12.22 10.38
N ALA A 418 -23.52 12.46 10.32
CA ALA A 418 -24.07 13.56 9.52
C ALA A 418 -23.59 14.95 9.99
N GLN A 419 -23.09 15.03 11.23
CA GLN A 419 -22.53 16.23 11.85
C GLN A 419 -20.99 16.29 11.71
N GLY A 420 -20.38 15.39 10.92
CA GLY A 420 -18.93 15.34 10.68
C GLY A 420 -18.10 14.74 11.82
N GLY A 421 -18.73 14.14 12.83
CA GLY A 421 -18.07 13.42 13.92
C GLY A 421 -17.97 11.92 13.65
N ILE A 422 -17.63 11.13 14.67
CA ILE A 422 -17.50 9.67 14.58
C ILE A 422 -18.66 8.98 15.31
N THR A 423 -19.39 8.14 14.62
CA THR A 423 -20.39 7.25 15.21
C THR A 423 -19.79 5.85 15.37
N VAL A 424 -19.78 5.32 16.59
CA VAL A 424 -19.28 3.98 16.89
C VAL A 424 -20.43 3.06 17.28
N ARG A 425 -20.55 1.92 16.59
CA ARG A 425 -21.63 0.94 16.78
C ARG A 425 -21.09 -0.43 17.07
N ASN A 426 -21.66 -1.11 18.08
CA ASN A 426 -21.37 -2.52 18.32
C ASN A 426 -22.36 -3.44 17.57
N HIS A 427 -22.07 -4.75 17.57
CA HIS A 427 -22.93 -5.80 17.01
C HIS A 427 -24.37 -5.86 17.57
N LYS A 428 -24.67 -5.19 18.68
CA LYS A 428 -26.01 -5.12 19.30
C LYS A 428 -26.73 -3.81 18.98
N GLY A 429 -26.15 -2.93 18.16
CA GLY A 429 -26.73 -1.63 17.81
C GLY A 429 -26.56 -0.54 18.87
N VAL A 430 -25.71 -0.75 19.90
CA VAL A 430 -25.37 0.34 20.84
C VAL A 430 -24.55 1.37 20.09
N VAL A 431 -25.00 2.62 20.12
CA VAL A 431 -24.39 3.76 19.41
C VAL A 431 -23.67 4.66 20.41
N LEU A 432 -22.45 5.06 20.06
CA LEU A 432 -21.69 6.15 20.69
C LEU A 432 -21.52 7.23 19.63
N GLU A 433 -21.80 8.49 19.96
CA GLU A 433 -21.73 9.60 19.00
C GLU A 433 -20.65 10.60 19.39
N GLY A 434 -19.82 10.96 18.42
CA GLY A 434 -18.92 12.10 18.48
C GLY A 434 -19.58 13.34 17.88
N ALA A 435 -19.36 14.50 18.51
CA ALA A 435 -19.80 15.80 18.00
C ALA A 435 -18.64 16.47 17.24
N GLU A 436 -18.95 16.96 16.03
CA GLU A 436 -18.17 17.76 15.06
C GLU A 436 -16.71 17.35 14.75
N PRO A 437 -16.20 17.56 13.52
CA PRO A 437 -14.80 17.36 13.23
C PRO A 437 -13.94 18.25 14.13
N GLY A 438 -12.94 17.67 14.80
CA GLY A 438 -11.95 18.44 15.54
C GLY A 438 -11.12 19.30 14.57
N PRO A 439 -10.47 20.39 15.04
CA PRO A 439 -9.49 21.07 14.23
C PRO A 439 -8.37 20.08 13.85
N PRO A 440 -7.86 20.10 12.61
CA PRO A 440 -6.79 19.20 12.18
C PRO A 440 -5.60 19.30 13.14
N ARG A 441 -4.97 18.16 13.47
CA ARG A 441 -3.76 18.14 14.28
C ARG A 441 -2.73 19.10 13.69
N SER A 442 -2.22 20.01 14.52
CA SER A 442 -1.09 20.84 14.12
C SER A 442 0.13 19.94 13.90
N PRO A 443 0.90 20.12 12.82
CA PRO A 443 2.12 19.35 12.61
C PRO A 443 3.02 19.49 13.84
N ALA A 444 3.64 18.38 14.26
CA ALA A 444 4.59 18.37 15.37
C ALA A 444 5.63 19.49 15.17
N LYS A 445 5.90 20.27 16.22
CA LYS A 445 6.70 21.49 16.18
C LYS A 445 8.04 21.26 15.46
N ALA A 446 8.20 21.85 14.28
CA ALA A 446 9.49 22.00 13.63
C ALA A 446 10.41 22.88 14.48
N GLY A 447 11.61 22.38 14.78
CA GLY A 447 12.73 23.26 15.14
C GLY A 447 13.08 24.14 13.93
N PRO A 448 13.48 25.40 14.12
CA PRO A 448 13.64 26.32 13.02
C PRO A 448 14.91 26.01 12.23
N LEU A 449 14.80 25.76 10.91
CA LEU A 449 15.83 26.16 9.95
C LEU A 449 15.24 26.46 8.56
N ASP A 450 15.44 27.74 8.21
CA ASP A 450 15.46 28.53 6.96
C ASP A 450 14.68 28.14 5.67
N PRO A 451 14.01 29.13 5.01
CA PRO A 451 13.11 28.91 3.89
C PRO A 451 13.81 29.12 2.53
N ALA A 452 13.66 28.15 1.63
CA ALA A 452 13.68 28.41 0.19
C ALA A 452 12.71 27.45 -0.51
N SER A 453 11.50 27.98 -0.72
CA SER A 453 10.37 27.56 -1.58
C SER A 453 10.69 26.56 -2.72
N GLY A 454 9.85 25.58 -3.06
CA GLY A 454 8.39 25.51 -2.94
C GLY A 454 7.71 25.93 -4.25
N ARG A 455 7.18 24.95 -5.01
CA ARG A 455 5.97 25.04 -5.86
C ARG A 455 5.54 23.63 -6.24
N GLY A 456 4.39 23.21 -5.71
CA GLY A 456 3.75 21.94 -6.04
C GLY A 456 2.91 21.98 -7.31
N GLY A 457 2.68 20.80 -7.87
CA GLY A 457 1.61 20.50 -8.81
C GLY A 457 0.75 19.38 -8.22
N ALA A 458 -0.48 19.73 -7.84
CA ALA A 458 -1.51 18.80 -7.43
C ALA A 458 -2.22 18.20 -8.66
N GLY A 459 -2.66 16.94 -8.54
CA GLY A 459 -3.75 16.40 -9.36
C GLY A 459 -3.70 14.90 -9.54
N GLY A 460 -4.69 14.19 -8.99
CA GLY A 460 -5.03 12.84 -9.49
C GLY A 460 -5.62 11.89 -8.46
N ASP A 461 -6.93 12.03 -8.20
CA ASP A 461 -7.76 11.08 -7.47
C ASP A 461 -7.65 9.64 -8.00
N GLY A 462 -7.67 8.69 -7.07
CA GLY A 462 -8.04 7.31 -7.36
C GLY A 462 -7.23 6.27 -6.61
N ALA A 463 -7.57 6.05 -5.33
CA ALA A 463 -7.24 4.80 -4.66
C ALA A 463 -7.87 3.63 -5.45
N PRO A 464 -7.11 2.61 -5.90
CA PRO A 464 -7.72 1.48 -6.57
C PRO A 464 -7.55 0.19 -5.75
N ALA A 465 -8.53 -0.69 -5.92
CA ALA A 465 -8.63 -2.05 -5.42
C ALA A 465 -7.53 -3.02 -5.95
N VAL A 466 -6.26 -2.62 -5.88
CA VAL A 466 -5.08 -3.37 -6.36
C VAL A 466 -4.37 -4.10 -5.22
N LEU A 467 -4.72 -3.80 -3.96
CA LEU A 467 -4.05 -4.30 -2.75
C LEU A 467 -4.07 -5.86 -2.62
N LEU A 468 -5.06 -6.55 -3.19
CA LEU A 468 -5.11 -8.01 -3.13
C LEU A 468 -4.22 -8.73 -4.15
N ALA A 469 -3.81 -8.07 -5.24
CA ALA A 469 -3.03 -8.73 -6.30
C ALA A 469 -1.53 -8.76 -5.99
N VAL A 470 -1.01 -7.76 -5.28
CA VAL A 470 0.42 -7.63 -4.93
C VAL A 470 0.85 -8.69 -3.91
N VAL A 471 0.01 -8.96 -2.91
CA VAL A 471 0.26 -10.00 -1.89
C VAL A 471 0.12 -11.42 -2.49
N ALA A 472 -0.80 -11.62 -3.44
CA ALA A 472 -1.01 -12.92 -4.09
C ALA A 472 0.13 -13.30 -5.05
N ALA A 473 0.76 -12.33 -5.73
CA ALA A 473 1.89 -12.60 -6.63
C ALA A 473 3.16 -13.03 -5.87
N CYS A 474 3.42 -12.45 -4.70
CA CYS A 474 4.51 -12.87 -3.83
C CYS A 474 4.28 -14.26 -3.21
N LEU A 475 3.03 -14.62 -2.85
CA LEU A 475 2.70 -15.94 -2.29
C LEU A 475 2.63 -17.06 -3.34
N ALA A 476 2.17 -16.77 -4.57
CA ALA A 476 2.08 -17.77 -5.64
C ALA A 476 3.47 -18.23 -6.15
N ALA A 477 4.47 -17.34 -6.12
CA ALA A 477 5.85 -17.69 -6.43
C ALA A 477 6.48 -18.64 -5.39
N VAL A 478 6.01 -18.58 -4.13
CA VAL A 478 6.52 -19.40 -3.00
C VAL A 478 5.91 -20.80 -2.98
N ALA A 479 4.62 -20.95 -3.32
CA ALA A 479 3.94 -22.25 -3.31
C ALA A 479 4.48 -23.25 -4.37
N LEU A 480 5.00 -22.74 -5.50
CA LEU A 480 5.57 -23.58 -6.57
C LEU A 480 6.99 -24.08 -6.24
N PHE A 481 7.75 -23.38 -5.39
CA PHE A 481 9.12 -23.76 -5.03
C PHE A 481 9.17 -24.91 -4.00
N VAL A 482 8.21 -24.95 -3.05
CA VAL A 482 8.14 -26.02 -2.03
C VAL A 482 7.75 -27.38 -2.64
N VAL A 483 7.06 -27.39 -3.78
CA VAL A 483 6.68 -28.63 -4.48
C VAL A 483 7.83 -29.17 -5.35
N ALA A 484 8.69 -28.30 -5.89
CA ALA A 484 9.81 -28.70 -6.73
C ALA A 484 10.96 -29.34 -5.93
N ASP A 485 11.20 -28.91 -4.70
CA ASP A 485 12.29 -29.45 -3.86
C ASP A 485 11.96 -30.83 -3.24
N ARG A 486 10.68 -31.24 -3.25
CA ARG A 486 10.23 -32.56 -2.77
C ARG A 486 10.17 -33.64 -3.84
N MET A 487 10.40 -33.32 -5.12
CA MET A 487 10.41 -34.32 -6.20
C MET A 487 11.82 -34.49 -6.75
N GLY A 488 12.60 -35.28 -6.02
CA GLY A 488 13.93 -35.70 -6.41
C GLY A 488 13.97 -36.50 -7.72
N SER A 489 15.06 -36.25 -8.46
CA SER A 489 15.70 -37.10 -9.47
C SER A 489 14.93 -37.49 -10.74
N TRP A 490 15.27 -36.90 -11.89
CA TRP A 490 15.12 -37.55 -13.21
C TRP A 490 16.33 -37.25 -14.12
N PRO A 491 16.67 -38.13 -15.08
CA PRO A 491 18.06 -38.44 -15.42
C PRO A 491 18.65 -37.58 -16.55
N ARG A 492 19.98 -37.38 -16.47
CA ARG A 492 20.83 -36.91 -17.57
C ARG A 492 20.58 -37.75 -18.83
N ARG A 493 20.29 -37.11 -19.96
CA ARG A 493 20.56 -37.69 -21.29
C ARG A 493 21.53 -36.80 -22.07
N ARG A 494 22.59 -37.46 -22.51
CA ARG A 494 23.57 -37.01 -23.50
C ARG A 494 22.89 -36.83 -24.86
N ARG A 495 23.11 -35.71 -25.51
CA ARG A 495 23.86 -35.58 -26.78
C ARG A 495 24.04 -34.10 -27.09
#